data_AF-A0A5E6NWK8-F1
#
_entry.id   AF-A0A5E6NWK8-F1
#
_cell.length_a   1.000
_cell.length_b   1.000
_cell.length_c   1.000
_cell.angle_alpha   90.00
_cell.angle_beta   90.00
_cell.angle_gamma   90.00
#
_symmetry.space_group_name_H-M   'P 1'
#
loop_
_entity.id
_entity.type
_entity.pdbx_description
1 polymer ?
#
loop_
_entity_poly.entity_id
_entity_poly.type
_entity_poly.pdbx_seq_one_letter_code
_entity_poly.pdbx_strand_id
1 'polypeptide(L)' 'MTIPTYMDYSATTPVDKRVAEKMMKYLTMDGDFGNPASNSHYYGWQAMRQ' A
#
# COMPACT_ATOMS: atom_id res chain seq x y z
N MET A 1 15.55 -19.29 -21.29
CA MET A 1 14.07 -19.19 -21.22
C MET A 1 13.68 -17.78 -21.59
N THR A 2 12.81 -17.59 -22.57
CA THR A 2 12.30 -16.27 -22.97
C THR A 2 11.12 -15.91 -22.08
N ILE A 3 11.19 -14.75 -21.43
CA ILE A 3 10.08 -14.22 -20.64
C ILE A 3 9.02 -13.72 -21.65
N PRO A 4 7.73 -14.10 -21.51
CA PRO A 4 6.68 -13.61 -22.39
C PRO A 4 6.53 -12.09 -22.29
N THR A 5 6.38 -11.41 -23.42
CA THR A 5 6.03 -9.97 -23.45
C THR A 5 4.58 -9.79 -23.00
N TYR A 6 4.37 -8.96 -21.99
CA TYR A 6 3.03 -8.63 -21.51
C TYR A 6 2.44 -7.46 -22.31
N MET A 7 1.30 -7.66 -22.96
CA MET A 7 0.62 -6.64 -23.77
C MET A 7 -0.85 -6.41 -23.36
N ASP A 8 -1.28 -6.96 -22.23
CA ASP A 8 -2.68 -6.91 -21.75
C ASP A 8 -2.89 -5.86 -20.64
N TYR A 9 -2.37 -4.65 -20.84
CA TYR A 9 -2.43 -3.57 -19.84
C TYR A 9 -3.84 -3.02 -19.60
N SER A 10 -4.78 -3.23 -20.53
CA SER A 10 -6.19 -2.85 -20.35
C SER A 10 -6.93 -3.78 -19.39
N ALA A 11 -6.48 -5.03 -19.23
CA ALA A 11 -7.04 -5.94 -18.23
C ALA A 11 -6.55 -5.58 -16.82
N THR A 12 -5.23 -5.41 -16.66
CA THR A 12 -4.62 -4.94 -15.41
C THR A 12 -3.19 -4.47 -15.64
N THR A 13 -2.58 -3.81 -14.65
CA THR A 13 -1.23 -3.27 -14.74
C THR A 13 -0.37 -3.71 -13.56
N PRO A 14 0.94 -3.92 -13.76
CA PRO A 14 1.88 -4.05 -12.65
C PRO A 14 1.87 -2.77 -11.81
N VAL A 15 1.85 -2.94 -10.48
CA VAL A 15 1.95 -1.80 -9.56
C VAL A 15 3.28 -1.08 -9.78
N ASP A 16 3.24 0.24 -9.98
CA ASP A 16 4.45 1.07 -10.04
C ASP A 16 5.24 0.93 -8.73
N LYS A 17 6.56 0.78 -8.82
CA LYS A 17 7.44 0.63 -7.65
C LYS A 17 7.21 1.70 -6.58
N ARG A 18 6.97 2.95 -6.99
CA ARG A 18 6.71 4.08 -6.07
C ARG A 18 5.39 3.92 -5.31
N VAL A 19 4.39 3.29 -5.96
CA VAL A 19 3.11 2.97 -5.32
C VAL A 19 3.32 1.85 -4.30
N ALA A 20 4.02 0.78 -4.68
CA ALA A 20 4.33 -0.33 -3.78
C ALA A 20 5.11 0.14 -2.55
N GLU A 21 6.17 0.95 -2.73
CA GLU A 21 6.97 1.51 -1.63
C GLU A 21 6.13 2.33 -0.65
N LYS A 22 5.20 3.16 -1.16
CA LYS A 22 4.28 3.90 -0.29
C LYS A 22 3.33 2.97 0.46
N MET A 23 2.74 1.98 -0.22
CA MET A 23 1.81 1.04 0.39
C MET A 23 2.46 0.24 1.53
N MET A 24 3.74 -0.14 1.40
CA MET A 24 4.43 -0.92 2.43
C MET A 24 4.55 -0.19 3.78
N LYS A 25 4.50 1.14 3.79
CA LYS A 25 4.52 1.95 5.02
C LYS A 25 3.33 1.66 5.94
N TYR A 26 2.25 1.06 5.44
CA TYR A 26 0.98 0.92 6.18
C TYR A 26 0.65 -0.51 6.63
N LEU A 27 1.56 -1.47 6.43
CA LEU A 27 1.24 -2.89 6.62
C LEU A 27 1.87 -3.52 7.86
N THR A 28 3.04 -3.06 8.29
CA THR A 28 3.83 -3.70 9.34
C THR A 28 3.83 -2.90 10.64
N MET A 29 4.23 -3.53 11.74
CA MET A 29 4.24 -2.92 13.07
C MET A 29 5.15 -1.69 13.18
N ASP A 30 6.20 -1.61 12.35
CA ASP A 30 7.13 -0.47 12.31
C ASP A 30 6.57 0.71 11.50
N GLY A 31 5.42 0.52 10.84
CA GLY A 31 4.75 1.52 9.99
C GLY A 31 3.44 2.06 10.56
N ASP A 32 2.68 2.73 9.71
CA ASP A 32 1.39 3.33 10.05
C ASP A 32 0.24 2.34 9.82
N PHE A 33 0.18 1.28 10.63
CA PHE A 33 -0.77 0.16 10.46
C PHE A 33 -2.16 0.38 11.08
N GLY A 34 -2.40 1.55 11.67
CA GLY A 34 -3.61 1.82 12.47
C GLY A 34 -4.92 1.74 11.68
N ASN A 35 -6.00 1.34 12.34
CA ASN A 35 -7.35 1.48 11.78
C ASN A 35 -7.81 2.95 11.90
N PRO A 36 -8.16 3.63 10.79
CA PRO A 36 -8.59 5.04 10.83
C PRO A 36 -9.91 5.26 11.60
N ALA A 37 -10.72 4.22 11.80
CA ALA A 37 -11.94 4.31 12.61
C ALA A 37 -11.67 4.28 14.13
N SER A 38 -10.45 3.91 14.56
CA SER A 38 -10.08 3.88 15.98
C SER A 38 -9.76 5.28 16.51
N ASN A 39 -10.74 5.95 17.09
CA ASN A 39 -10.59 7.34 17.57
C ASN A 39 -10.12 7.48 19.04
N SER A 40 -9.77 6.39 19.70
CA SER A 40 -9.44 6.37 21.14
C SER A 40 -7.94 6.28 21.45
N HIS A 41 -7.08 6.04 20.46
CA HIS A 41 -5.65 5.85 20.69
C HIS A 41 -4.78 6.38 19.55
N TYR A 42 -3.49 6.59 19.87
CA TYR A 42 -2.47 7.17 18.98
C TYR A 42 -2.45 6.57 17.57
N TYR A 43 -2.39 5.24 17.45
CA TYR A 43 -2.26 4.57 16.14
C TYR A 43 -3.44 4.87 15.19
N GLY A 44 -4.67 4.98 15.70
CA GLY A 44 -5.82 5.33 14.85
C GLY A 44 -5.86 6.82 14.50
N TRP A 45 -5.40 7.70 15.40
CA TRP A 45 -5.23 9.14 15.09
C TRP A 45 -4.18 9.38 14.01
N GLN A 46 -3.08 8.62 14.02
CA GLN A 46 -2.06 8.69 12.95
C GLN A 46 -2.64 8.22 11.62
N ALA A 47 -3.42 7.13 11.60
CA ALA A 47 -4.06 6.63 10.39
C ALA A 47 -5.11 7.60 9.81
N MET A 48 -5.84 8.34 10.66
CA MET A 48 -6.84 9.32 10.22
C MET A 48 -6.23 10.59 9.56
N ARG A 49 -5.00 10.95 9.91
CA ARG A 49 -4.36 12.22 9.51
C ARG A 49 -3.59 12.16 8.20
N GLN A 50 -3.58 11.02 7.52
CA GLN A 50 -2.91 10.83 6.23
C GLN A 50 -3.87 11.06 5.06
#